data_AF-A0A2V5W523-F1
#
_entry.id   AF-A0A2V5W523-F1
#
_cell.length_a   1.000
_cell.length_b   1.000
_cell.length_c   1.000
_cell.angle_alpha   90.00
_cell.angle_beta   90.00
_cell.angle_gamma   90.00
#
_symmetry.space_group_name_H-M   'P 1'
#
loop_
_entity.id
_entity.type
_entity.pdbx_description
1 polymer ?
#
loop_
_entity_poly.entity_id
_entity_poly.type
_entity_poly.pdbx_seq_one_letter_code
_entity_poly.pdbx_strand_id
1 'polypeptide(L)' 'PRKVFGEYPDEGCSAELYTNPDPLAYVELEMLGPLRKMVVGDKITRASTYTLLRRTEVDPDLELRKLLSH' A
#
# COMPACT_ATOMS: atom_id res chain seq x y z
N PRO A 1 -8.63 -3.50 -0.46
CA PRO A 1 -8.45 -4.28 -1.71
C PRO A 1 -8.63 -3.41 -2.96
N ARG A 2 -7.86 -3.67 -4.04
CA ARG A 2 -8.04 -3.01 -5.34
C ARG A 2 -9.44 -3.31 -5.89
N LYS A 3 -10.12 -2.26 -6.35
CA LYS A 3 -11.39 -2.34 -7.10
C LYS A 3 -11.13 -2.70 -8.56
N VAL A 4 -11.79 -3.75 -9.05
CA VAL A 4 -11.59 -4.38 -10.38
C VAL A 4 -11.78 -3.42 -11.57
N PHE A 5 -12.52 -2.32 -11.39
CA PHE A 5 -12.77 -1.31 -12.43
C PHE A 5 -12.53 0.12 -11.93
N GLY A 6 -11.69 0.30 -10.92
CA GLY A 6 -11.28 1.64 -10.51
C GLY A 6 -10.30 2.22 -11.52
N GLU A 7 -10.50 3.47 -11.92
CA GLU A 7 -9.42 4.30 -12.46
C GLU A 7 -8.56 4.74 -11.28
N TYR A 8 -7.25 4.60 -11.36
CA TYR A 8 -6.32 4.95 -10.28
C TYR A 8 -5.31 5.98 -10.79
N PRO A 9 -4.73 6.79 -9.89
CA PRO A 9 -3.60 7.64 -10.26
C PRO A 9 -2.37 6.80 -10.65
N ASP A 10 -1.33 7.48 -11.12
CA ASP A 10 0.00 6.92 -11.41
C ASP A 10 -0.07 5.66 -12.27
N GLU A 11 -0.67 5.80 -13.46
CA GLU A 11 -0.81 4.74 -14.48
C GLU A 11 -1.56 3.48 -14.01
N GLY A 12 -2.47 3.62 -13.05
CA GLY A 12 -3.30 2.51 -12.57
C GLY A 12 -2.79 1.84 -11.29
N CYS A 13 -1.87 2.50 -10.58
CA CYS A 13 -1.31 2.04 -9.32
C CYS A 13 -2.31 2.15 -8.16
N SER A 14 -2.49 1.06 -7.41
CA SER A 14 -3.31 1.05 -6.18
C SER A 14 -2.51 1.31 -4.90
N ALA A 15 -1.19 1.43 -5.04
CA ALA A 15 -0.26 1.83 -4.00
C ALA A 15 1.04 2.32 -4.66
N GLU A 16 1.78 3.17 -3.96
CA GLU A 16 3.10 3.65 -4.37
C GLU A 16 4.15 3.30 -3.32
N LEU A 17 5.38 3.09 -3.80
CA LEU A 17 6.54 2.82 -2.97
C LEU A 17 7.61 3.86 -3.29
N TYR A 18 8.01 4.63 -2.29
CA TYR A 18 9.14 5.55 -2.41
C TYR A 18 10.28 5.07 -1.51
N THR A 19 11.51 5.12 -2.03
CA THR A 19 12.72 4.81 -1.26
C THR A 19 13.53 6.08 -1.13
N ASN A 20 13.64 6.61 0.08
CA ASN A 20 14.46 7.79 0.32
C ASN A 20 15.93 7.38 0.44
N PRO A 21 16.82 7.96 -0.40
CA PRO A 21 18.25 7.71 -0.28
C PRO A 21 18.84 8.44 0.94
N ASP A 22 20.15 8.30 1.12
CA ASP A 22 20.91 9.01 2.15
C ASP A 22 20.63 10.53 2.17
N PRO A 23 20.65 11.17 3.36
CA PRO A 23 21.18 10.67 4.63
C PRO A 23 20.16 9.96 5.53
N LEU A 24 18.89 9.84 5.10
CA LEU A 24 17.83 9.27 5.94
C LEU A 24 17.17 8.09 5.24
N ALA A 25 17.77 6.91 5.35
CA ALA A 25 17.25 5.71 4.70
C ALA A 25 15.88 5.31 5.28
N TYR A 26 14.83 5.42 4.46
CA TYR A 26 13.49 4.93 4.77
C TYR A 26 12.71 4.55 3.50
N VAL A 27 11.58 3.88 3.69
CA VAL A 27 10.64 3.52 2.64
C VAL A 27 9.25 4.02 3.02
N GLU A 28 8.54 4.61 2.05
CA GLU A 28 7.12 4.97 2.17
C GLU A 28 6.26 3.97 1.40
N LEU A 29 5.13 3.59 1.98
CA LEU A 29 4.10 2.78 1.34
C LEU A 29 2.77 3.53 1.39
N GLU A 30 2.39 4.11 0.26
CA GLU A 30 1.21 4.96 0.12
C GLU A 30 0.05 4.18 -0.51
N MET A 31 -1.14 4.24 0.09
CA MET A 31 -2.30 3.48 -0.37
C MET A 31 -3.24 4.33 -1.22
N LEU A 32 -3.21 4.15 -2.54
CA LEU A 32 -3.97 4.97 -3.49
C LEU A 32 -5.39 4.46 -3.78
N GLY A 33 -6.36 5.35 -3.67
CA GLY A 33 -7.77 5.06 -3.97
C GLY A 33 -8.09 5.23 -5.44
N PRO A 34 -9.17 4.61 -5.92
CA PRO A 34 -9.64 4.92 -7.26
C PRO A 34 -10.06 6.39 -7.33
N LEU A 35 -9.68 7.06 -8.41
CA LEU A 35 -10.08 8.43 -8.69
C LEU A 35 -11.61 8.52 -8.76
N ARG A 36 -12.13 9.55 -8.09
CA ARG A 36 -13.56 9.86 -8.09
C ARG A 36 -13.73 11.36 -8.00
N LYS A 37 -14.44 11.92 -8.97
CA LYS A 37 -14.90 13.31 -8.88
C LYS A 37 -15.92 13.40 -7.74
N MET A 38 -15.64 14.27 -6.77
CA MET A 38 -16.55 14.57 -5.67
C MET A 38 -17.39 15.81 -6.00
N VAL A 39 -18.64 15.82 -5.57
CA VAL A 39 -19.52 17.00 -5.61
C VAL A 39 -19.84 17.49 -4.20
N VAL A 40 -20.42 18.69 -4.09
CA VAL A 40 -20.78 19.28 -2.79
C VAL A 40 -21.71 18.31 -2.02
N GLY A 41 -21.32 17.97 -0.79
CA GLY A 41 -22.06 17.04 0.07
C GLY A 41 -21.59 15.59 0.01
N ASP A 42 -20.73 15.22 -0.94
CA ASP A 42 -20.16 13.87 -1.00
C ASP A 42 -19.26 13.57 0.20
N LYS A 43 -19.20 12.28 0.55
CA LYS A 43 -18.27 11.74 1.53
C LYS A 43 -17.50 10.59 0.92
N ILE A 44 -16.20 10.55 1.19
CA ILE A 44 -15.34 9.40 0.90
C ILE A 44 -14.74 8.91 2.21
N THR A 45 -14.65 7.60 2.35
CA THR A 45 -14.02 6.95 3.49
C THR A 45 -13.05 5.90 2.98
N ARG A 46 -11.96 5.73 3.74
CA ARG A 46 -10.86 4.83 3.41
C ARG A 46 -10.31 4.29 4.72
N ALA A 47 -10.09 3.00 4.77
CA ALA A 47 -9.38 2.34 5.86
C ALA A 47 -8.18 1.60 5.27
N SER A 48 -7.02 1.80 5.89
CA SER A 48 -5.79 1.07 5.61
C SER A 48 -5.38 0.35 6.88
N THR A 49 -5.06 -0.94 6.78
CA THR A 49 -4.59 -1.75 7.90
C THR A 49 -3.13 -2.09 7.66
N TYR A 50 -2.29 -1.75 8.63
CA TYR A 50 -0.88 -2.13 8.64
C TYR A 50 -0.64 -3.08 9.79
N THR A 51 -0.03 -4.23 9.50
CA THR A 51 0.34 -5.23 10.52
C THR A 51 1.85 -5.26 10.62
N LEU A 52 2.39 -4.94 11.79
CA LEU A 52 3.81 -5.10 12.09
C LEU A 52 4.03 -6.45 12.76
N LEU A 53 5.01 -7.19 12.25
CA LEU A 53 5.41 -8.48 12.79
C LEU A 53 6.91 -8.44 13.08
N ARG A 54 7.32 -9.17 14.12
CA ARG A 54 8.74 -9.32 14.42
C ARG A 54 9.33 -10.36 13.46
N ARG A 55 10.44 -10.00 12.81
CA ARG A 55 11.18 -10.94 11.96
C ARG A 55 11.72 -12.11 12.77
N THR A 56 11.56 -13.31 12.24
CA THR A 56 12.06 -14.59 12.76
C THR A 56 13.01 -15.29 11.79
N GLU A 57 13.02 -14.90 10.52
CA GLU A 57 13.89 -15.48 9.48
C GLU A 57 14.93 -14.48 8.99
N VAL A 58 16.10 -15.01 8.58
CA VAL A 58 17.15 -14.20 7.93
C VAL A 58 16.71 -13.82 6.52
N ASP A 59 16.12 -14.77 5.79
CA ASP A 59 15.64 -14.59 4.42
C ASP A 59 14.23 -13.93 4.41
N PRO A 60 14.11 -12.69 3.90
CA PRO A 60 12.82 -11.99 3.84
C PRO A 60 11.81 -12.65 2.90
N ASP A 61 12.25 -13.33 1.84
CA ASP A 61 11.35 -14.00 0.89
C ASP A 61 10.74 -15.26 1.51
N LEU A 62 11.56 -16.03 2.24
CA LEU A 62 11.07 -17.18 3.01
C LEU A 62 10.06 -16.76 4.08
N GLU A 63 10.34 -15.66 4.79
CA GLU A 63 9.45 -15.10 5.81
C GLU A 63 8.10 -14.69 5.20
N LEU A 64 8.11 -13.97 4.08
CA LEU A 64 6.91 -13.55 3.36
C LEU A 64 6.08 -14.75 2.89
N ARG A 65 6.72 -15.79 2.34
CA ARG A 65 6.03 -17.02 1.92
C ARG A 65 5.34 -17.73 3.08
N LYS A 66 6.00 -17.83 4.23
CA LYS A 66 5.40 -18.38 5.46
C LYS A 66 4.18 -17.57 5.86
N LEU A 67 4.29 -16.24 5.89
CA LEU A 67 3.19 -15.34 6.26
C LEU A 67 1.97 -15.47 5.35
N LEU A 68 2.19 -15.59 4.03
CA LEU A 68 1.12 -15.66 3.03
C LEU A 68 0.54 -17.07 2.83
N SER A 69 1.16 -18.11 3.39
CA SER A 69 0.70 -19.50 3.29
C SER A 69 -0.44 -19.86 4.25
N HIS A 70 -0.83 -18.93 5.13
CA HIS A 70 -1.92 -19.06 6.10
C HIS A 70 -3.25 -18.52 5.58
#